data_AF-A0A3D2IQT3-F1
#
_entry.id   AF-A0A3D2IQT3-F1
#
_cell.length_a   1.000
_cell.length_b   1.000
_cell.length_c   1.000
_cell.angle_alpha   90.00
_cell.angle_beta   90.00
_cell.angle_gamma   90.00
#
_symmetry.space_group_name_H-M   'P 1'
#
loop_
_entity.id
_entity.type
_entity.pdbx_description
1 polymer ?
#
loop_
_entity_poly.entity_id
_entity_poly.type
_entity_poly.pdbx_seq_one_letter_code
_entity_poly.pdbx_strand_id
1 'polypeptide(L)'
;PRTRIIIASVVNMAKRLGMQTLAEGVETKEQYEFLLEVGCEKLQGFLFGRPERLIRTPEGCYFKKDSDGTKIMETPARRRYYSKIGKVNMLSPTPMEEEILQEKNRLPITVLETTDTGEIHFLYGNEAYKRFLHSVKIETLEAAQKRSNEQYLAENTAFLRLARRAEAAGRMQGELLINGVLFNTDIMFITREGDRAAFLTIVKELGQRSSEKQIQGISVAEEYLLGAYFRIDLFDENGTVVNLYLDADQRKLTDLDSDSVRLVRQYAERYICPEESESFCAFYDMDSILERVKQNGGHHVTKFFHSAIEGERGKLQNYTIIPFKVMQRWNYLSLCQYPEIPPREILEELIGME
;
A
#
# COMPACT_ATOMS: atom_id res chain seq x y z
N PRO A 1 20.78 -1.93 31.97
CA PRO A 1 20.93 -0.94 30.87
C PRO A 1 22.08 -1.25 29.90
N ARG A 2 23.34 -1.34 30.37
CA ARG A 2 24.52 -1.60 29.50
C ARG A 2 24.46 -2.94 28.77
N THR A 3 24.07 -4.02 29.46
CA THR A 3 23.91 -5.36 28.87
C THR A 3 22.90 -5.38 27.71
N ARG A 4 21.77 -4.67 27.84
CA ARG A 4 20.76 -4.56 26.77
C ARG A 4 21.32 -3.87 25.52
N ILE A 5 22.11 -2.81 25.69
CA ILE A 5 22.76 -2.09 24.57
C ILE A 5 23.75 -2.99 23.84
N ILE A 6 24.55 -3.77 24.58
CA ILE A 6 25.51 -4.72 24.00
C ILE A 6 24.78 -5.80 23.21
N ILE A 7 23.75 -6.43 23.80
CA ILE A 7 22.97 -7.47 23.14
C ILE A 7 22.33 -6.93 21.84
N ALA A 8 21.69 -5.76 21.90
CA ALA A 8 21.08 -5.15 20.71
C ALA A 8 22.12 -4.88 19.61
N SER A 9 23.32 -4.41 19.98
CA SER A 9 24.40 -4.13 19.04
C SER A 9 24.94 -5.40 18.38
N VAL A 10 25.10 -6.48 19.17
CA VAL A 10 25.55 -7.79 18.68
C VAL A 10 24.52 -8.41 17.75
N VAL A 11 23.23 -8.38 18.13
CA VAL A 11 22.15 -8.90 17.28
C VAL A 11 22.09 -8.15 15.96
N ASN A 12 22.11 -6.81 15.99
CA ASN A 12 22.10 -6.00 14.76
C ASN A 12 23.31 -6.28 13.86
N MET A 13 24.51 -6.40 14.43
CA MET A 13 25.72 -6.73 13.69
C MET A 13 25.62 -8.12 13.04
N ALA A 14 25.16 -9.13 13.78
CA ALA A 14 24.95 -10.47 13.24
C ALA A 14 23.97 -10.45 12.04
N LYS A 15 22.86 -9.70 12.14
CA LYS A 15 21.90 -9.53 11.05
C LYS A 15 22.51 -8.91 9.80
N ARG A 16 23.31 -7.85 9.97
CA ARG A 16 24.03 -7.19 8.85
C ARG A 16 25.01 -8.13 8.17
N LEU A 17 25.59 -9.07 8.91
CA LEU A 17 26.46 -10.12 8.36
C LEU A 17 25.67 -11.31 7.79
N GLY A 18 24.33 -11.25 7.74
CA GLY A 18 23.48 -12.34 7.28
C GLY A 18 23.47 -13.57 8.21
N MET A 19 23.90 -13.40 9.46
CA MET A 19 24.00 -14.45 10.47
C MET A 19 22.70 -14.53 11.30
N GLN A 20 22.33 -15.76 11.67
CA GLN A 20 21.22 -15.99 12.60
C GLN A 20 21.69 -15.89 14.05
N THR A 21 20.82 -15.40 14.91
CA THR A 21 21.09 -15.26 16.35
C THR A 21 20.28 -16.27 17.16
N LEU A 22 20.93 -16.92 18.13
CA LEU A 22 20.30 -17.73 19.17
C LEU A 22 20.65 -17.13 20.53
N ALA A 23 19.65 -16.86 21.36
CA ALA A 23 19.85 -16.53 22.76
C ALA A 23 19.47 -17.71 23.64
N GLU A 24 20.42 -18.18 24.44
CA GLU A 24 20.24 -19.26 25.40
C GLU A 24 20.04 -18.72 26.82
N GLY A 25 19.41 -19.51 27.69
CA GLY A 25 19.16 -19.14 29.08
C GLY A 25 18.00 -18.16 29.28
N VAL A 26 16.99 -18.17 28.39
CA VAL A 26 15.77 -17.37 28.55
C VAL A 26 14.84 -18.01 29.58
N GLU A 27 14.71 -17.39 30.74
CA GLU A 27 13.96 -17.92 31.87
C GLU A 27 12.71 -17.08 32.19
N THR A 28 12.70 -15.79 31.84
CA THR A 28 11.60 -14.88 32.17
C THR A 28 10.97 -14.26 30.93
N LYS A 29 9.69 -13.88 31.05
CA LYS A 29 8.94 -13.23 29.96
C LYS A 29 9.58 -11.90 29.55
N GLU A 30 10.15 -11.15 30.49
CA GLU A 30 10.81 -9.86 30.21
C GLU A 30 12.09 -10.04 29.38
N GLN A 31 12.82 -11.15 29.59
CA GLN A 31 13.98 -11.50 28.76
C GLN A 31 13.54 -11.85 27.34
N TYR A 32 12.48 -12.66 27.22
CA TYR A 32 11.87 -13.01 25.94
C TYR A 32 11.44 -11.78 25.15
N GLU A 33 10.66 -10.90 25.77
CA GLU A 33 10.14 -9.68 25.12
C GLU A 33 11.27 -8.77 24.64
N PHE A 34 12.31 -8.59 25.45
CA PHE A 34 13.48 -7.80 25.05
C PHE A 34 14.24 -8.44 23.87
N LEU A 35 14.46 -9.75 23.90
CA LEU A 35 15.16 -10.46 22.83
C LEU A 35 14.37 -10.44 21.52
N LEU A 36 13.04 -10.56 21.61
CA LEU A 36 12.13 -10.38 20.48
C LEU A 36 12.22 -8.95 19.94
N GLU A 37 12.18 -7.93 20.79
CA GLU A 37 12.27 -6.51 20.43
C GLU A 37 13.52 -6.21 19.60
N VAL A 38 14.68 -6.73 20.00
CA VAL A 38 15.95 -6.52 19.28
C VAL A 38 16.11 -7.41 18.05
N GLY A 39 15.12 -8.26 17.74
CA GLY A 39 15.10 -9.10 16.53
C GLY A 39 15.86 -10.42 16.65
N CYS A 40 16.06 -10.95 17.87
CA CYS A 40 16.67 -12.26 18.07
C CYS A 40 15.73 -13.38 17.60
N GLU A 41 16.17 -14.18 16.62
CA GLU A 41 15.29 -15.13 15.90
C GLU A 41 15.01 -16.42 16.65
N LYS A 42 15.98 -16.89 17.45
CA LYS A 42 15.91 -18.20 18.11
C LYS A 42 16.18 -18.02 19.59
N LEU A 43 15.39 -18.68 20.40
CA LEU A 43 15.46 -18.56 21.85
C LEU A 43 15.43 -19.96 22.47
N GLN A 44 16.23 -20.14 23.50
CA GLN A 44 16.27 -21.37 24.28
C GLN A 44 16.34 -21.02 25.76
N GLY A 45 15.54 -21.70 26.57
CA GLY A 45 15.62 -21.57 28.01
C GLY A 45 14.37 -22.09 28.71
N PHE A 46 14.40 -22.06 30.04
CA PHE A 46 13.36 -22.68 30.87
C PHE A 46 11.98 -22.04 30.71
N LEU A 47 11.91 -20.82 30.18
CA LEU A 47 10.64 -20.19 29.81
C LEU A 47 9.85 -21.04 28.80
N PHE A 48 10.54 -21.62 27.82
CA PHE A 48 9.94 -22.49 26.79
C PHE A 48 10.00 -23.96 27.18
N GLY A 49 11.03 -24.31 27.96
CA GLY A 49 11.00 -25.50 28.79
C GLY A 49 12.37 -26.09 29.07
N ARG A 50 12.35 -27.09 29.94
CA ARG A 50 13.56 -27.69 30.47
C ARG A 50 14.18 -28.69 29.48
N PRO A 51 15.50 -28.92 29.56
CA PRO A 51 16.14 -30.04 28.90
C PRO A 51 15.43 -31.35 29.30
N GLU A 52 15.02 -32.12 28.29
CA GLU A 52 14.33 -33.39 28.46
C GLU A 52 15.13 -34.52 27.82
N ARG A 53 14.85 -35.76 28.25
CA ARG A 53 15.47 -36.93 27.65
C ARG A 53 14.98 -37.08 26.22
N LEU A 54 15.92 -37.29 25.32
CA LEU A 54 15.63 -37.57 23.93
C LEU A 54 14.95 -38.94 23.81
N ILE A 55 13.64 -38.98 23.54
CA ILE A 55 12.91 -40.23 23.31
C ILE A 55 12.74 -40.40 21.80
N ARG A 56 13.35 -41.46 21.25
CA ARG A 56 13.18 -41.86 19.86
C ARG A 56 11.85 -42.60 19.71
N THR A 57 10.99 -42.13 18.82
CA THR A 57 9.75 -42.82 18.46
C THR A 57 9.96 -43.82 17.33
N PRO A 58 9.03 -44.78 17.13
CA PRO A 58 9.08 -45.74 16.03
C PRO A 58 9.17 -45.07 14.65
N GLU A 59 8.62 -43.86 14.49
CA GLU A 59 8.70 -43.07 13.25
C GLU A 59 10.06 -42.35 13.07
N GLY A 60 11.03 -42.54 13.97
CA GLY A 60 12.35 -41.90 13.89
C GLY A 60 12.37 -40.44 14.34
N CYS A 61 11.28 -39.95 14.93
CA CYS A 61 11.16 -38.58 15.40
C CYS A 61 11.56 -38.44 16.88
N TYR A 62 12.24 -37.33 17.20
CA TYR A 62 12.55 -36.91 18.56
C TYR A 62 11.46 -35.94 19.01
N PHE A 63 10.65 -36.29 20.03
CA PHE A 63 9.53 -35.45 20.49
C PHE A 63 9.74 -34.89 21.89
N LYS A 64 9.19 -33.70 22.12
CA LYS A 64 8.69 -33.19 23.40
C LYS A 64 7.16 -33.04 23.30
N LYS A 65 6.43 -33.33 24.38
CA LYS A 65 5.01 -32.96 24.53
C LYS A 65 4.94 -31.60 25.24
N ASP A 66 4.12 -30.67 24.75
CA ASP A 66 3.84 -29.44 25.49
C ASP A 66 2.86 -29.70 26.65
N SER A 67 2.74 -28.75 27.59
CA SER A 67 1.94 -28.89 28.83
C SER A 67 0.44 -29.14 28.63
N ASP A 68 -0.08 -28.88 27.43
CA ASP A 68 -1.47 -29.10 27.02
C ASP A 68 -1.65 -30.30 26.05
N GLY A 69 -0.56 -30.99 25.72
CA GLY A 69 -0.56 -32.16 24.82
C GLY A 69 -0.56 -31.84 23.33
N THR A 70 -0.52 -30.57 22.92
CA THR A 70 -0.52 -30.17 21.51
C THR A 70 0.88 -30.28 20.90
N LYS A 71 1.02 -31.02 19.80
CA LYS A 71 2.30 -31.18 19.08
C LYS A 71 2.39 -30.12 17.98
N ILE A 72 3.36 -29.21 18.05
CA ILE A 72 3.81 -28.51 16.84
C ILE A 72 5.34 -28.49 16.82
N MET A 73 5.93 -29.63 16.45
CA MET A 73 7.33 -29.63 16.06
C MET A 73 7.45 -28.96 14.70
N GLU A 74 8.39 -28.02 14.59
CA GLU A 74 8.79 -27.43 13.33
C GLU A 74 9.30 -28.53 12.39
N THR A 75 8.64 -28.74 11.25
CA THR A 75 9.14 -29.66 10.21
C THR A 75 10.40 -29.09 9.56
N PRO A 76 11.26 -29.90 8.91
CA PRO A 76 12.41 -29.37 8.18
C PRO A 76 12.06 -28.29 7.14
N ALA A 77 10.88 -28.41 6.53
CA ALA A 77 10.25 -27.40 5.67
C ALA A 77 9.97 -26.09 6.43
N ARG A 78 9.22 -26.17 7.54
CA ARG A 78 8.94 -25.01 8.41
C ARG A 78 10.22 -24.35 8.93
N ARG A 79 11.27 -25.14 9.21
CA ARG A 79 12.58 -24.63 9.61
C ARG A 79 13.22 -23.74 8.57
N ARG A 80 13.19 -24.15 7.31
CA ARG A 80 13.71 -23.32 6.20
C ARG A 80 12.89 -22.05 6.04
N TYR A 81 11.58 -22.17 6.18
CA TYR A 81 10.64 -21.07 6.09
C TYR A 81 10.84 -20.02 7.21
N TYR A 82 10.82 -20.41 8.49
CA TYR A 82 11.08 -19.49 9.60
C TYR A 82 12.53 -18.97 9.59
N SER A 83 13.48 -19.74 9.08
CA SER A 83 14.85 -19.23 8.88
C SER A 83 14.94 -18.13 7.83
N LYS A 84 14.06 -18.09 6.83
CA LYS A 84 14.00 -16.97 5.86
C LYS A 84 13.37 -15.74 6.49
N ILE A 85 12.29 -15.93 7.26
CA ILE A 85 11.63 -14.85 8.02
C ILE A 85 12.60 -14.24 9.02
N GLY A 86 13.35 -15.07 9.74
CA GLY A 86 14.35 -14.64 10.70
C GLY A 86 15.41 -13.71 10.11
N LYS A 87 15.78 -13.86 8.84
CA LYS A 87 16.78 -13.00 8.20
C LYS A 87 16.35 -11.55 7.99
N VAL A 88 15.05 -11.24 8.13
CA VAL A 88 14.55 -9.88 8.00
C VAL A 88 15.13 -9.00 9.11
N ASN A 89 15.74 -7.88 8.73
CA ASN A 89 16.31 -6.94 9.69
C ASN A 89 15.25 -5.96 10.20
N MET A 90 14.71 -6.25 11.39
CA MET A 90 13.67 -5.43 12.05
C MET A 90 14.17 -4.09 12.60
N LEU A 91 15.48 -3.84 12.54
CA LEU A 91 16.13 -2.64 13.06
C LEU A 91 16.54 -1.66 11.94
N SER A 92 16.28 -1.99 10.68
CA SER A 92 16.59 -1.13 9.53
C SER A 92 15.37 -0.31 9.07
N PRO A 93 15.54 0.99 8.72
CA PRO A 93 14.49 1.79 8.08
C PRO A 93 14.13 1.28 6.67
N THR A 94 15.01 0.49 6.05
CA THR A 94 14.79 -0.28 4.82
C THR A 94 15.12 -1.74 5.11
N PRO A 95 14.12 -2.61 5.41
CA PRO A 95 14.35 -3.98 5.88
C PRO A 95 15.14 -4.89 4.90
N MET A 96 15.43 -4.42 3.69
CA MET A 96 16.14 -5.14 2.63
C MET A 96 17.34 -4.38 2.01
N GLU A 97 17.72 -3.18 2.47
CA GLU A 97 18.88 -2.44 1.92
C GLU A 97 19.95 -2.16 2.98
N GLU A 98 21.22 -2.28 2.57
CA GLU A 98 22.40 -1.96 3.36
C GLU A 98 22.62 -0.45 3.44
N GLU A 99 22.03 0.26 4.42
CA GLU A 99 22.55 1.58 4.78
C GLU A 99 22.34 1.98 6.24
N ILE A 100 23.17 2.94 6.68
CA ILE A 100 23.76 3.12 8.01
C ILE A 100 22.86 3.94 8.97
N LEU A 101 22.99 3.64 10.27
CA LEU A 101 22.44 4.33 11.45
C LEU A 101 22.02 5.81 11.23
N GLN A 102 20.74 6.10 11.46
CA GLN A 102 20.27 7.00 12.53
C GLN A 102 18.74 6.88 12.67
N GLU A 103 18.27 7.05 13.91
CA GLU A 103 16.87 6.99 14.38
C GLU A 103 16.26 5.60 14.60
N LYS A 104 16.09 5.25 15.88
CA LYS A 104 15.24 4.16 16.37
C LYS A 104 13.90 4.13 15.62
N ASN A 105 13.61 3.02 14.93
CA ASN A 105 12.28 2.50 14.57
C ASN A 105 11.12 3.50 14.72
N ARG A 106 11.05 4.50 13.82
CA ARG A 106 9.89 5.39 13.69
C ARG A 106 8.72 4.70 12.99
N LEU A 107 9.00 3.76 12.10
CA LEU A 107 7.99 3.13 11.25
C LEU A 107 7.32 1.94 11.99
N PRO A 108 5.97 1.90 12.02
CA PRO A 108 5.19 0.73 12.41
C PRO A 108 5.50 -0.47 11.51
N ILE A 109 6.19 -1.50 12.03
CA ILE A 109 6.55 -2.71 11.28
C ILE A 109 5.95 -3.94 11.96
N THR A 110 5.32 -4.80 11.17
CA THR A 110 4.90 -6.14 11.60
C THR A 110 5.28 -7.19 10.58
N VAL A 111 5.50 -8.42 11.06
CA VAL A 111 5.56 -9.62 10.22
C VAL A 111 4.36 -10.47 10.53
N LEU A 112 3.69 -10.92 9.48
CA LEU A 112 2.52 -11.78 9.58
C LEU A 112 2.57 -12.89 8.53
N GLU A 113 1.79 -13.93 8.76
CA GLU A 113 1.50 -15.00 7.83
C GLU A 113 0.06 -14.92 7.35
N THR A 114 -0.19 -15.34 6.12
CA THR A 114 -1.54 -15.66 5.64
C THR A 114 -1.61 -17.13 5.24
N THR A 115 -2.76 -17.77 5.46
CA THR A 115 -3.05 -19.10 4.93
C THR A 115 -3.87 -19.03 3.64
N ASP A 116 -3.92 -20.11 2.87
CA ASP A 116 -4.80 -20.22 1.69
C ASP A 116 -6.29 -20.09 2.04
N THR A 117 -6.68 -20.45 3.26
CA THR A 117 -8.03 -20.27 3.80
C THR A 117 -8.34 -18.83 4.17
N GLY A 118 -7.34 -17.94 4.12
CA GLY A 118 -7.48 -16.52 4.43
C GLY A 118 -7.25 -16.16 5.90
N GLU A 119 -6.71 -17.09 6.71
CA GLU A 119 -6.36 -16.79 8.09
C GLU A 119 -5.10 -15.94 8.14
N ILE A 120 -5.07 -14.96 9.04
CA ILE A 120 -3.94 -14.05 9.26
C ILE A 120 -3.33 -14.37 10.63
N HIS A 121 -2.00 -14.55 10.69
CA HIS A 121 -1.27 -14.79 11.93
C HIS A 121 -0.14 -13.79 12.13
N PHE A 122 -0.12 -13.08 13.26
CA PHE A 122 0.93 -12.11 13.55
C PHE A 122 2.13 -12.82 14.19
N LEU A 123 3.30 -12.76 13.53
CA LEU A 123 4.55 -13.33 14.05
C LEU A 123 5.35 -12.34 14.89
N TYR A 124 5.29 -11.06 14.53
CA TYR A 124 6.08 -10.02 15.16
C TYR A 124 5.46 -8.63 14.95
N GLY A 125 5.60 -7.74 15.93
CA GLY A 125 5.32 -6.32 15.76
C GLY A 125 6.28 -5.49 16.61
N ASN A 126 6.93 -4.49 16.01
CA ASN A 126 7.82 -3.60 16.75
C ASN A 126 7.01 -2.64 17.64
N GLU A 127 7.69 -1.90 18.53
CA GLU A 127 7.02 -0.96 19.44
C GLU A 127 6.25 0.15 18.71
N ALA A 128 6.70 0.55 17.52
CA ALA A 128 5.95 1.51 16.70
C ALA A 128 4.64 0.92 16.19
N TYR A 129 4.63 -0.36 15.81
CA TYR A 129 3.43 -1.08 15.40
C TYR A 129 2.45 -1.29 16.55
N LYS A 130 2.95 -1.62 17.74
CA LYS A 130 2.09 -1.70 18.94
C LYS A 130 1.44 -0.36 19.26
N ARG A 131 2.20 0.75 19.20
CA ARG A 131 1.64 2.11 19.34
C ARG A 131 0.60 2.43 18.27
N PHE A 132 0.85 2.02 17.04
CA PHE A 132 -0.13 2.12 15.95
C PHE A 132 -1.41 1.34 16.28
N LEU A 133 -1.33 0.08 16.73
CA LEU A 133 -2.51 -0.68 17.15
C LEU A 133 -3.32 0.05 18.22
N HIS A 134 -2.65 0.60 19.25
CA HIS A 134 -3.32 1.40 20.27
C HIS A 134 -4.01 2.64 19.70
N SER A 135 -3.42 3.31 18.69
CA SER A 135 -4.03 4.47 18.02
C SER A 135 -5.35 4.12 17.32
N VAL A 136 -5.47 2.88 16.82
CA VAL A 136 -6.70 2.34 16.22
C VAL A 136 -7.54 1.54 17.21
N LYS A 137 -7.33 1.71 18.53
CA LYS A 137 -8.09 1.06 19.61
C LYS A 137 -7.97 -0.48 19.65
N ILE A 138 -6.83 -1.01 19.23
CA ILE A 138 -6.48 -2.43 19.35
C ILE A 138 -5.36 -2.56 20.39
N GLU A 139 -5.63 -3.31 21.47
CA GLU A 139 -4.72 -3.32 22.64
C GLU A 139 -3.51 -4.24 22.47
N THR A 140 -3.64 -5.34 21.74
CA THR A 140 -2.56 -6.34 21.60
C THR A 140 -2.50 -6.93 20.19
N LEU A 141 -1.38 -7.58 19.87
CA LEU A 141 -1.24 -8.36 18.62
C LEU A 141 -2.22 -9.53 18.58
N GLU A 142 -2.53 -10.16 19.72
CA GLU A 142 -3.53 -11.22 19.80
C GLU A 142 -4.94 -10.68 19.50
N ALA A 143 -5.27 -9.47 19.99
CA ALA A 143 -6.52 -8.80 19.65
C ALA A 143 -6.58 -8.42 18.17
N ALA A 144 -5.47 -7.94 17.60
CA ALA A 144 -5.35 -7.69 16.16
C ALA A 144 -5.57 -8.96 15.36
N GLN A 145 -4.93 -10.07 15.72
CA GLN A 145 -5.09 -11.36 15.05
C GLN A 145 -6.53 -11.86 15.12
N LYS A 146 -7.15 -11.81 16.30
CA LYS A 146 -8.55 -12.24 16.47
C LYS A 146 -9.45 -11.45 15.52
N ARG A 147 -9.33 -10.12 15.52
CA ARG A 147 -10.06 -9.23 14.62
C ARG A 147 -9.77 -9.53 13.14
N SER A 148 -8.51 -9.75 12.77
CA SER A 148 -8.11 -10.08 11.40
C SER A 148 -8.69 -11.40 10.88
N ASN A 149 -9.17 -12.26 11.79
CA ASN A 149 -9.82 -13.52 11.47
C ASN A 149 -11.33 -13.53 11.77
N GLU A 150 -11.90 -12.40 12.21
CA GLU A 150 -13.35 -12.27 12.32
C GLU A 150 -13.97 -12.20 10.92
N GLN A 151 -15.01 -13.02 10.71
CA GLN A 151 -15.73 -13.12 9.45
C GLN A 151 -16.37 -11.76 9.07
N TYR A 152 -16.33 -11.40 7.78
CA TYR A 152 -17.00 -10.25 7.15
C TYR A 152 -16.40 -8.85 7.33
N LEU A 153 -15.15 -8.72 7.77
CA LEU A 153 -14.46 -7.43 7.75
C LEU A 153 -13.87 -7.13 6.35
N ALA A 154 -14.35 -6.06 5.71
CA ALA A 154 -13.88 -5.61 4.38
C ALA A 154 -12.38 -5.30 4.38
N GLU A 155 -11.85 -4.79 5.50
CA GLU A 155 -10.42 -4.50 5.70
C GLU A 155 -9.53 -5.76 5.57
N ASN A 156 -9.98 -6.90 6.09
CA ASN A 156 -9.26 -8.17 5.98
C ASN A 156 -9.24 -8.67 4.53
N THR A 157 -10.35 -8.52 3.82
CA THR A 157 -10.45 -8.90 2.40
C THR A 157 -9.52 -8.03 1.53
N ALA A 158 -9.46 -6.73 1.81
CA ALA A 158 -8.56 -5.80 1.14
C ALA A 158 -7.09 -6.16 1.40
N PHE A 159 -6.74 -6.42 2.67
CA PHE A 159 -5.40 -6.86 3.05
C PHE A 159 -4.99 -8.15 2.32
N LEU A 160 -5.82 -9.20 2.35
CA LEU A 160 -5.54 -10.48 1.70
C LEU A 160 -5.37 -10.33 0.18
N ARG A 161 -6.14 -9.43 -0.45
CA ARG A 161 -5.98 -9.11 -1.88
C ARG A 161 -4.62 -8.47 -2.17
N LEU A 162 -4.21 -7.49 -1.35
CA LEU A 162 -2.90 -6.85 -1.49
C LEU A 162 -1.75 -7.84 -1.21
N ALA A 163 -1.89 -8.70 -0.21
CA ALA A 163 -0.92 -9.74 0.12
C ALA A 163 -0.73 -10.73 -1.05
N ARG A 164 -1.82 -11.21 -1.67
CA ARG A 164 -1.74 -12.07 -2.88
C ARG A 164 -1.04 -11.37 -4.05
N ARG A 165 -1.27 -10.08 -4.24
CA ARG A 165 -0.57 -9.29 -5.27
C ARG A 165 0.91 -9.11 -4.94
N ALA A 166 1.23 -8.84 -3.67
CA ALA A 166 2.61 -8.74 -3.19
C ALA A 166 3.36 -10.07 -3.34
N GLU A 167 2.70 -11.21 -3.15
CA GLU A 167 3.30 -12.52 -3.40
C GLU A 167 3.72 -12.70 -4.86
N ALA A 168 2.90 -12.24 -5.81
CA ALA A 168 3.21 -12.31 -7.24
C ALA A 168 4.26 -11.27 -7.69
N ALA A 169 4.23 -10.06 -7.13
CA ALA A 169 5.07 -8.93 -7.56
C ALA A 169 6.30 -8.69 -6.66
N GLY A 170 6.46 -9.43 -5.57
CA GLY A 170 7.46 -9.21 -4.52
C GLY A 170 7.12 -8.11 -3.51
N ARG A 171 6.44 -7.05 -3.95
CA ARG A 171 6.01 -5.92 -3.10
C ARG A 171 4.73 -5.29 -3.62
N MET A 172 3.88 -4.84 -2.71
CA MET A 172 2.71 -4.04 -3.03
C MET A 172 2.48 -2.93 -2.00
N GLN A 173 2.06 -1.77 -2.47
CA GLN A 173 1.50 -0.71 -1.62
C GLN A 173 0.00 -0.60 -1.88
N GLY A 174 -0.74 -0.31 -0.82
CA GLY A 174 -2.17 -0.07 -0.92
C GLY A 174 -2.73 0.51 0.36
N GLU A 175 -3.92 1.07 0.24
CA GLU A 175 -4.59 1.70 1.37
C GLU A 175 -5.50 0.70 2.07
N LEU A 176 -5.48 0.76 3.40
CA LEU A 176 -6.28 -0.09 4.27
C LEU A 176 -7.04 0.77 5.25
N LEU A 177 -8.35 0.56 5.31
CA LEU A 177 -9.21 1.17 6.31
C LEU A 177 -9.17 0.30 7.56
N ILE A 178 -8.73 0.83 8.69
CA ILE A 178 -8.70 0.10 9.97
C ILE A 178 -9.46 0.95 10.99
N ASN A 179 -10.58 0.43 11.48
CA ASN A 179 -11.47 1.16 12.40
C ASN A 179 -11.87 2.57 11.90
N GLY A 180 -12.09 2.70 10.59
CA GLY A 180 -12.51 3.95 9.96
C GLY A 180 -11.39 4.96 9.70
N VAL A 181 -10.14 4.60 9.98
CA VAL A 181 -8.96 5.42 9.66
C VAL A 181 -8.21 4.77 8.49
N LEU A 182 -7.88 5.57 7.48
CA LEU A 182 -7.18 5.11 6.29
C LEU A 182 -5.67 5.12 6.53
N PHE A 183 -5.00 4.04 6.19
CA PHE A 183 -3.55 3.90 6.31
C PHE A 183 -2.94 3.44 5.00
N ASN A 184 -1.82 4.05 4.62
CA ASN A 184 -1.01 3.53 3.53
C ASN A 184 -0.14 2.39 4.07
N THR A 185 -0.31 1.20 3.51
CA THR A 185 0.37 -0.01 3.95
C THR A 185 1.25 -0.55 2.83
N ASP A 186 2.53 -0.70 3.14
CA ASP A 186 3.50 -1.35 2.29
C ASP A 186 3.61 -2.82 2.70
N ILE A 187 3.45 -3.74 1.76
CA ILE A 187 3.44 -5.19 1.98
C ILE A 187 4.52 -5.81 1.11
N MET A 188 5.48 -6.46 1.75
CA MET A 188 6.60 -7.13 1.11
C MET A 188 6.48 -8.63 1.32
N PHE A 189 6.51 -9.41 0.25
CA PHE A 189 6.53 -10.86 0.32
C PHE A 189 7.91 -11.35 0.78
N ILE A 190 7.94 -12.28 1.73
CA ILE A 190 9.17 -12.86 2.26
C ILE A 190 9.39 -14.26 1.69
N THR A 191 8.44 -15.17 1.92
CA THR A 191 8.53 -16.57 1.49
C THR A 191 7.18 -17.27 1.63
N ARG A 192 6.99 -18.35 0.87
CA ARG A 192 5.88 -19.31 1.04
C ARG A 192 6.41 -20.68 1.43
N GLU A 193 5.65 -21.44 2.19
CA GLU A 193 5.83 -22.88 2.43
C GLU A 193 4.45 -23.54 2.59
N GLY A 194 4.09 -24.41 1.64
CA GLY A 194 2.77 -25.03 1.62
C GLY A 194 1.64 -24.00 1.53
N ASP A 195 0.70 -24.08 2.48
CA ASP A 195 -0.47 -23.21 2.59
C ASP A 195 -0.18 -21.85 3.23
N ARG A 196 1.06 -21.58 3.67
CA ARG A 196 1.44 -20.36 4.40
C ARG A 196 2.35 -19.46 3.59
N ALA A 197 2.04 -18.17 3.55
CA ALA A 197 2.88 -17.11 3.01
C ALA A 197 3.19 -16.06 4.08
N ALA A 198 4.45 -15.67 4.21
CA ALA A 198 4.91 -14.64 5.15
C ALA A 198 5.15 -13.31 4.46
N PHE A 199 4.77 -12.24 5.15
CA PHE A 199 4.87 -10.86 4.69
C PHE A 199 5.45 -9.96 5.77
N LEU A 200 6.27 -9.00 5.36
CA LEU A 200 6.60 -7.84 6.17
C LEU A 200 5.68 -6.69 5.75
N THR A 201 5.08 -6.01 6.72
CA THR A 201 4.22 -4.86 6.44
C THR A 201 4.68 -3.63 7.21
N ILE A 202 4.67 -2.50 6.53
CA ILE A 202 4.96 -1.18 7.10
C ILE A 202 3.70 -0.33 6.99
N VAL A 203 3.17 0.11 8.11
CA VAL A 203 1.99 0.98 8.15
C VAL A 203 2.43 2.43 8.29
N LYS A 204 1.97 3.29 7.39
CA LYS A 204 2.23 4.73 7.42
C LYS A 204 0.92 5.44 7.71
N GLU A 205 0.87 6.11 8.85
CA GLU A 205 -0.24 7.01 9.20
C GLU A 205 -0.23 8.20 8.25
N LEU A 206 -1.39 8.50 7.67
CA LEU A 206 -1.63 9.76 6.99
C LEU A 206 -1.74 10.81 8.10
N GLY A 207 -0.63 11.49 8.41
CA GLY A 207 -0.46 12.22 9.67
C GLY A 207 -1.59 13.20 10.02
N GLN A 208 -1.97 13.23 11.30
CA GLN A 208 -2.87 14.23 11.89
C GLN A 208 -2.34 15.65 11.63
N ARG A 209 -3.08 16.44 10.86
CA ARG A 209 -2.87 17.89 10.66
C ARG A 209 -3.57 18.65 11.78
N SER A 210 -2.81 19.40 12.57
CA SER A 210 -3.32 20.50 13.38
C SER A 210 -3.94 21.59 12.49
N SER A 211 -5.17 21.38 12.00
CA SER A 211 -6.14 22.32 11.36
C SER A 211 -7.22 21.56 10.54
N GLU A 212 -7.77 20.48 11.09
CA GLU A 212 -8.25 19.33 10.29
C GLU A 212 -9.70 19.32 9.77
N LYS A 213 -10.55 20.33 10.02
CA LYS A 213 -11.93 20.31 9.47
C LYS A 213 -12.06 20.76 8.02
N GLN A 214 -11.07 21.45 7.47
CA GLN A 214 -11.20 22.07 6.14
C GLN A 214 -10.64 21.21 5.00
N ILE A 215 -9.84 20.18 5.30
CA ILE A 215 -9.09 19.42 4.28
C ILE A 215 -9.63 17.99 4.06
N GLN A 216 -10.30 17.36 5.03
CA GLN A 216 -10.89 16.03 4.82
C GLN A 216 -12.11 16.02 3.88
N GLY A 217 -12.92 17.08 3.90
CA GLY A 217 -13.93 17.27 2.85
C GLY A 217 -13.30 17.46 1.47
N ILE A 218 -12.06 17.97 1.41
CA ILE A 218 -11.32 18.19 0.17
C ILE A 218 -10.69 16.88 -0.31
N SER A 219 -10.11 16.01 0.52
CA SER A 219 -9.43 14.79 0.03
C SER A 219 -10.34 13.62 -0.35
N VAL A 220 -11.48 13.45 0.32
CA VAL A 220 -12.51 12.48 -0.14
C VAL A 220 -13.24 13.04 -1.36
N ALA A 221 -13.48 14.36 -1.43
CA ALA A 221 -13.92 14.99 -2.65
C ALA A 221 -12.85 14.91 -3.74
N GLU A 222 -11.56 15.02 -3.45
CA GLU A 222 -10.46 14.88 -4.41
C GLU A 222 -10.41 13.45 -4.94
N GLU A 223 -10.56 12.42 -4.12
CA GLU A 223 -10.56 11.03 -4.59
C GLU A 223 -11.83 10.68 -5.39
N TYR A 224 -12.99 11.22 -5.00
CA TYR A 224 -14.24 11.11 -5.76
C TYR A 224 -14.21 11.93 -7.06
N LEU A 225 -13.64 13.13 -7.02
CA LEU A 225 -13.44 14.01 -8.19
C LEU A 225 -12.43 13.36 -9.13
N LEU A 226 -11.27 12.93 -8.64
CA LEU A 226 -10.22 12.26 -9.42
C LEU A 226 -10.71 10.94 -9.99
N GLY A 227 -11.47 10.15 -9.23
CA GLY A 227 -12.08 8.89 -9.71
C GLY A 227 -13.15 9.08 -10.78
N ALA A 228 -13.74 10.27 -10.91
CA ALA A 228 -14.60 10.60 -12.05
C ALA A 228 -13.78 10.80 -13.33
N TYR A 229 -12.51 11.20 -13.22
CA TYR A 229 -11.63 11.43 -14.37
C TYR A 229 -10.77 10.20 -14.65
N PHE A 230 -10.70 9.75 -15.89
CA PHE A 230 -9.72 8.74 -16.28
C PHE A 230 -8.33 9.36 -16.56
N ARG A 231 -8.26 10.69 -16.74
CA ARG A 231 -7.02 11.41 -17.06
C ARG A 231 -7.11 12.90 -16.72
N ILE A 232 -6.03 13.43 -16.14
CA ILE A 232 -5.83 14.87 -15.91
C ILE A 232 -4.44 15.30 -16.38
N ASP A 233 -4.41 16.31 -17.25
CA ASP A 233 -3.18 16.89 -17.80
C ASP A 233 -3.09 18.38 -17.49
N LEU A 234 -1.87 18.85 -17.24
CA LEU A 234 -1.55 20.26 -17.09
C LEU A 234 -0.69 20.72 -18.26
N PHE A 235 -1.19 21.69 -19.01
CA PHE A 235 -0.47 22.34 -20.10
C PHE A 235 0.00 23.72 -19.66
N ASP A 236 1.21 24.10 -20.06
CA ASP A 236 1.70 25.46 -19.92
C ASP A 236 1.62 26.23 -21.25
N GLU A 237 1.74 27.56 -21.17
CA GLU A 237 1.79 28.45 -22.33
C GLU A 237 3.04 28.26 -23.23
N ASN A 238 4.04 27.49 -22.80
CA ASN A 238 5.27 27.21 -23.56
C ASN A 238 5.17 25.89 -24.37
N GLY A 239 4.02 25.22 -24.35
CA GLY A 239 3.81 23.95 -25.03
C GLY A 239 4.30 22.74 -24.24
N THR A 240 4.59 22.88 -22.95
CA THR A 240 4.91 21.76 -22.06
C THR A 240 3.63 21.13 -21.53
N VAL A 241 3.65 19.82 -21.37
CA VAL A 241 2.55 19.06 -20.75
C VAL A 241 3.07 18.15 -19.65
N VAL A 242 2.41 18.21 -18.50
CA VAL A 242 2.65 17.35 -17.35
C VAL A 242 1.38 16.58 -17.05
N ASN A 243 1.47 15.25 -17.03
CA ASN A 243 0.35 14.43 -16.61
C ASN A 243 0.24 14.47 -15.07
N LEU A 244 -0.92 14.87 -14.56
CA LEU A 244 -1.20 14.97 -13.12
C LEU A 244 -1.92 13.72 -12.58
N TYR A 245 -2.69 13.02 -13.42
CA TYR A 245 -3.41 11.81 -13.07
C TYR A 245 -3.66 10.90 -14.29
N LEU A 246 -3.56 9.59 -14.08
CA LEU A 246 -3.86 8.51 -15.04
C LEU A 246 -4.52 7.35 -14.30
N ASP A 247 -5.67 6.90 -14.79
CA ASP A 247 -6.25 5.62 -14.38
C ASP A 247 -5.47 4.43 -14.98
N ALA A 248 -5.46 3.29 -14.27
CA ALA A 248 -4.57 2.14 -14.48
C ALA A 248 -4.70 1.48 -15.87
N ASP A 249 -5.80 1.72 -16.59
CA ASP A 249 -6.07 1.16 -17.91
C ASP A 249 -5.50 2.01 -19.07
N GLN A 250 -5.00 3.23 -18.82
CA GLN A 250 -4.28 4.01 -19.82
C GLN A 250 -2.77 3.85 -19.70
N ARG A 251 -2.12 3.33 -20.76
CA ARG A 251 -0.66 3.32 -20.84
C ARG A 251 -0.14 4.75 -20.79
N LYS A 252 0.84 5.01 -19.91
CA LYS A 252 1.68 6.22 -19.95
C LYS A 252 2.15 6.43 -21.39
N LEU A 253 1.72 7.54 -22.01
CA LEU A 253 2.27 8.00 -23.29
C LEU A 253 3.68 8.58 -23.13
N THR A 254 4.21 8.60 -21.91
CA THR A 254 5.51 9.20 -21.60
C THR A 254 6.64 8.22 -21.85
N ASP A 255 7.14 8.22 -23.08
CA ASP A 255 8.58 8.15 -23.37
C ASP A 255 8.99 9.08 -24.54
N LEU A 256 8.10 9.97 -25.02
CA LEU A 256 8.40 10.83 -26.17
C LEU A 256 7.90 12.27 -25.96
N ASP A 257 8.87 13.16 -25.76
CA ASP A 257 8.87 14.63 -25.86
C ASP A 257 7.86 15.45 -25.05
N SER A 258 8.40 16.51 -24.45
CA SER A 258 7.73 17.58 -23.70
C SER A 258 6.80 18.46 -24.53
N ASP A 259 6.49 18.09 -25.78
CA ASP A 259 5.74 18.92 -26.74
C ASP A 259 4.24 18.56 -26.74
N SER A 260 3.42 19.51 -26.32
CA SER A 260 1.98 19.36 -26.15
C SER A 260 1.25 19.06 -27.46
N VAL A 261 1.66 19.66 -28.57
CA VAL A 261 1.02 19.50 -29.89
C VAL A 261 1.23 18.07 -30.39
N ARG A 262 2.46 17.56 -30.28
CA ARG A 262 2.80 16.20 -30.65
C ARG A 262 2.07 15.18 -29.77
N LEU A 263 2.03 15.41 -28.45
CA LEU A 263 1.35 14.51 -27.51
C LEU A 263 -0.15 14.41 -27.82
N VAL A 264 -0.82 15.55 -28.02
CA VAL A 264 -2.26 15.60 -28.32
C VAL A 264 -2.57 14.83 -29.60
N ARG A 265 -1.73 14.96 -30.65
CA ARG A 265 -1.91 14.22 -31.90
C ARG A 265 -1.76 12.71 -31.71
N GLN A 266 -0.71 12.27 -31.00
CA GLN A 266 -0.51 10.85 -30.70
C GLN A 266 -1.64 10.27 -29.83
N TYR A 267 -2.18 11.07 -28.91
CA TYR A 267 -3.33 10.69 -28.12
C TYR A 267 -4.57 10.51 -29.01
N ALA A 268 -4.84 11.47 -29.89
CA ALA A 268 -5.98 11.42 -30.82
C ALA A 268 -5.92 10.17 -31.70
N GLU A 269 -4.76 9.88 -32.31
CA GLU A 269 -4.55 8.71 -33.17
C GLU A 269 -4.79 7.37 -32.47
N ARG A 270 -4.58 7.32 -31.15
CA ARG A 270 -4.63 6.08 -30.38
C ARG A 270 -5.96 5.87 -29.64
N TYR A 271 -6.57 6.94 -29.17
CA TYR A 271 -7.67 6.86 -28.21
C TYR A 271 -8.96 7.54 -28.66
N ILE A 272 -8.94 8.34 -29.74
CA ILE A 272 -10.13 9.04 -30.26
C ILE A 272 -10.51 8.43 -31.62
N CYS A 273 -11.81 8.34 -31.90
CA CYS A 273 -12.29 7.89 -33.20
C CYS A 273 -11.63 8.70 -34.35
N PRO A 274 -11.17 8.04 -35.43
CA PRO A 274 -10.43 8.70 -36.52
C PRO A 274 -11.17 9.90 -37.12
N GLU A 275 -12.50 9.84 -37.20
CA GLU A 275 -13.36 10.88 -37.76
C GLU A 275 -13.36 12.18 -36.91
N GLU A 276 -13.02 12.07 -35.63
CA GLU A 276 -13.04 13.18 -34.68
C GLU A 276 -11.63 13.68 -34.31
N SER A 277 -10.58 13.02 -34.81
CA SER A 277 -9.18 13.28 -34.44
C SER A 277 -8.71 14.71 -34.75
N GLU A 278 -9.07 15.26 -35.92
CA GLU A 278 -8.74 16.65 -36.27
C GLU A 278 -9.49 17.63 -35.36
N SER A 279 -10.76 17.36 -35.10
CA SER A 279 -11.57 18.16 -34.19
C SER A 279 -11.06 18.10 -32.74
N PHE A 280 -10.45 16.98 -32.33
CA PHE A 280 -9.83 16.81 -31.02
C PHE A 280 -8.56 17.64 -30.91
N CYS A 281 -7.68 17.57 -31.92
CA CYS A 281 -6.47 18.40 -31.96
C CYS A 281 -6.81 19.90 -31.94
N ALA A 282 -7.81 20.32 -32.73
CA ALA A 282 -8.26 21.71 -32.73
C ALA A 282 -8.81 22.16 -31.36
N PHE A 283 -9.46 21.26 -30.62
CA PHE A 283 -9.95 21.55 -29.27
C PHE A 283 -8.81 21.80 -28.26
N TYR A 284 -7.66 21.15 -28.44
CA TYR A 284 -6.46 21.32 -27.60
C TYR A 284 -5.47 22.38 -28.10
N ASP A 285 -5.87 23.21 -29.06
CA ASP A 285 -5.09 24.39 -29.44
C ASP A 285 -5.10 25.43 -28.30
N MET A 286 -3.98 25.54 -27.57
CA MET A 286 -3.85 26.34 -26.34
C MET A 286 -3.92 27.85 -26.60
N ASP A 287 -3.57 28.30 -27.81
CA ASP A 287 -3.57 29.71 -28.18
C ASP A 287 -5.00 30.25 -28.31
N SER A 288 -5.94 29.41 -28.77
CA SER A 288 -7.34 29.80 -28.98
C SER A 288 -8.27 29.57 -27.79
N ILE A 289 -7.83 28.88 -26.72
CA ILE A 289 -8.68 28.54 -25.56
C ILE A 289 -9.28 29.79 -24.91
N LEU A 290 -8.47 30.83 -24.67
CA LEU A 290 -8.93 32.03 -23.96
C LEU A 290 -10.04 32.77 -24.73
N GLU A 291 -9.97 32.78 -26.07
CA GLU A 291 -11.02 33.36 -26.90
C GLU A 291 -12.29 32.51 -26.87
N ARG A 292 -12.16 31.18 -26.98
CA ARG A 292 -13.29 30.25 -26.92
C ARG A 292 -14.03 30.30 -25.58
N VAL A 293 -13.30 30.42 -24.47
CA VAL A 293 -13.91 30.59 -23.13
C VAL A 293 -14.70 31.89 -23.04
N LYS A 294 -14.16 33.00 -23.58
CA LYS A 294 -14.86 34.29 -23.62
C LYS A 294 -16.13 34.24 -24.46
N GLN A 295 -16.08 33.59 -25.63
CA GLN A 295 -17.24 33.46 -26.51
C GLN A 295 -18.36 32.63 -25.88
N ASN A 296 -18.01 31.60 -25.09
CA ASN A 296 -18.98 30.77 -24.37
C ASN A 296 -19.49 31.40 -23.07
N GLY A 297 -19.03 32.60 -22.69
CA GLY A 297 -19.46 33.30 -21.48
C GLY A 297 -19.13 32.56 -20.17
N GLY A 298 -18.18 31.63 -20.22
CA GLY A 298 -17.86 30.72 -19.12
C GLY A 298 -16.45 30.87 -18.58
N HIS A 299 -16.03 29.88 -17.78
CA HIS A 299 -14.67 29.79 -17.21
C HIS A 299 -13.88 28.59 -17.75
N HIS A 300 -14.48 27.79 -18.64
CA HIS A 300 -13.91 26.59 -19.22
C HIS A 300 -14.51 26.34 -20.60
N VAL A 301 -13.90 25.43 -21.37
CA VAL A 301 -14.50 24.86 -22.58
C VAL A 301 -14.64 23.36 -22.43
N THR A 302 -15.77 22.82 -22.87
CA THR A 302 -16.06 21.39 -22.80
C THR A 302 -16.48 20.87 -24.17
N LYS A 303 -15.99 19.68 -24.52
CA LYS A 303 -16.39 18.98 -25.74
C LYS A 303 -16.38 17.47 -25.52
N PHE A 304 -17.26 16.78 -26.24
CA PHE A 304 -17.37 15.34 -26.20
C PHE A 304 -16.72 14.71 -27.43
N PHE A 305 -16.11 13.54 -27.23
CA PHE A 305 -15.45 12.75 -28.27
C PHE A 305 -15.71 11.26 -28.02
N HIS A 306 -15.60 10.43 -29.06
CA HIS A 306 -15.80 8.99 -28.94
C HIS A 306 -14.46 8.25 -28.80
N SER A 307 -14.44 7.27 -27.89
CA SER A 307 -13.28 6.42 -27.65
C SER A 307 -13.02 5.48 -28.83
N ALA A 308 -11.76 5.33 -29.22
CA ALA A 308 -11.29 4.31 -30.16
C ALA A 308 -10.69 3.06 -29.48
N ILE A 309 -10.69 3.00 -28.14
CA ILE A 309 -10.09 1.91 -27.36
C ILE A 309 -10.81 0.58 -27.65
N GLU A 310 -10.04 -0.49 -27.85
CA GLU A 310 -10.58 -1.84 -28.05
C GLU A 310 -11.34 -2.30 -26.79
N GLY A 311 -12.62 -2.65 -26.94
CA GLY A 311 -13.54 -2.93 -25.83
C GLY A 311 -14.39 -1.74 -25.37
N GLU A 312 -14.03 -0.52 -25.76
CA GLU A 312 -14.76 0.72 -25.42
C GLU A 312 -15.10 1.58 -26.64
N ARG A 313 -14.88 1.03 -27.83
CA ARG A 313 -15.04 1.76 -29.09
C ARG A 313 -16.45 2.35 -29.21
N GLY A 314 -16.53 3.65 -29.45
CA GLY A 314 -17.79 4.39 -29.56
C GLY A 314 -18.38 4.83 -28.22
N LYS A 315 -17.74 4.56 -27.06
CA LYS A 315 -18.15 5.18 -25.79
C LYS A 315 -17.85 6.68 -25.83
N LEU A 316 -18.83 7.48 -25.41
CA LEU A 316 -18.68 8.93 -25.31
C LEU A 316 -17.76 9.28 -24.13
N GLN A 317 -16.85 10.22 -24.35
CA GLN A 317 -15.92 10.75 -23.36
C GLN A 317 -16.08 12.27 -23.31
N ASN A 318 -16.02 12.84 -22.11
CA ASN A 318 -16.12 14.26 -21.87
C ASN A 318 -14.74 14.86 -21.58
N TYR A 319 -14.38 15.94 -22.28
CA TYR A 319 -13.12 16.65 -22.13
C TYR A 319 -13.38 18.12 -21.80
N THR A 320 -12.86 18.57 -20.66
CA THR A 320 -13.01 19.95 -20.18
C THR A 320 -11.65 20.60 -19.99
N ILE A 321 -11.44 21.80 -20.54
CA ILE A 321 -10.23 22.59 -20.34
C ILE A 321 -10.53 23.87 -19.56
N ILE A 322 -9.79 24.07 -18.47
CA ILE A 322 -9.92 25.21 -17.56
C ILE A 322 -8.63 26.03 -17.59
N PRO A 323 -8.64 27.25 -18.18
CA PRO A 323 -7.49 28.16 -18.12
C PRO A 323 -7.37 28.84 -16.74
N PHE A 324 -6.16 28.94 -16.22
CA PHE A 324 -5.86 29.66 -14.97
C PHE A 324 -4.45 30.27 -15.00
N LYS A 325 -4.16 31.21 -14.08
CA LYS A 325 -2.85 31.88 -13.99
C LYS A 325 -2.06 31.46 -12.76
N VAL A 326 -0.76 31.20 -12.95
CA VAL A 326 0.22 31.02 -11.87
C VAL A 326 1.40 31.96 -12.15
N MET A 327 1.73 32.83 -11.19
CA MET A 327 2.84 33.80 -11.32
C MET A 327 2.80 34.61 -12.65
N GLN A 328 1.62 35.04 -13.06
CA GLN A 328 1.34 35.77 -14.33
C GLN A 328 1.45 34.97 -15.64
N ARG A 329 1.72 33.66 -15.57
CA ARG A 329 1.73 32.76 -16.74
C ARG A 329 0.44 31.97 -16.87
N TRP A 330 -0.02 31.76 -18.09
CA TRP A 330 -1.21 30.93 -18.34
C TRP A 330 -0.86 29.44 -18.26
N ASN A 331 -1.76 28.71 -17.62
CA ASN A 331 -1.74 27.27 -17.52
C ASN A 331 -3.16 26.76 -17.82
N TYR A 332 -3.25 25.54 -18.33
CA TYR A 332 -4.51 24.96 -18.77
C TYR A 332 -4.64 23.56 -18.17
N LEU A 333 -5.67 23.38 -17.34
CA LEU A 333 -5.99 22.09 -16.75
C LEU A 333 -6.97 21.36 -17.66
N SER A 334 -6.58 20.21 -18.19
CA SER A 334 -7.47 19.34 -18.96
C SER A 334 -7.97 18.19 -18.10
N LEU A 335 -9.28 18.02 -18.07
CA LEU A 335 -10.02 17.05 -17.26
C LEU A 335 -10.80 16.12 -18.19
N CYS A 336 -10.53 14.81 -18.13
CA CYS A 336 -11.12 13.81 -19.03
C CYS A 336 -11.90 12.76 -18.24
N GLN A 337 -13.19 12.59 -18.52
CA GLN A 337 -14.07 11.67 -17.78
C GLN A 337 -15.06 10.93 -18.69
N TYR A 338 -15.60 9.81 -18.23
CA TYR A 338 -16.79 9.22 -18.82
C TYR A 338 -18.04 10.00 -18.34
N PRO A 339 -19.07 10.17 -19.17
CA PRO A 339 -20.34 10.72 -18.74
C PRO A 339 -21.08 9.66 -17.90
N GLU A 340 -20.73 9.51 -16.63
CA GLU A 340 -21.57 8.77 -15.69
C GLU A 340 -22.72 9.67 -15.21
N ILE A 341 -23.93 9.21 -15.44
CA ILE A 341 -25.13 9.70 -14.76
C ILE A 341 -25.08 9.08 -13.36
N PRO A 342 -25.11 9.86 -12.27
CA PRO A 342 -25.16 9.29 -10.93
C PRO A 342 -26.35 8.32 -10.82
N PRO A 343 -26.23 7.18 -10.12
CA PRO A 343 -27.36 6.31 -9.83
C PRO A 343 -28.52 7.15 -9.29
N ARG A 344 -29.71 6.97 -9.87
CA ARG A 344 -30.91 7.79 -9.55
C ARG A 344 -31.20 7.82 -8.04
N GLU A 345 -30.84 6.74 -7.35
CA GLU A 345 -30.94 6.55 -5.90
C GLU A 345 -30.10 7.57 -5.10
N ILE A 346 -28.93 7.99 -5.60
CA ILE A 346 -28.06 8.99 -4.96
C ILE A 346 -28.56 10.42 -5.24
N LEU A 347 -29.16 10.65 -6.42
CA LEU A 347 -29.85 11.91 -6.73
C LEU A 347 -31.13 12.08 -5.91
N GLU A 348 -31.84 11.00 -5.60
CA GLU A 348 -33.03 11.04 -4.74
C GLU A 348 -32.68 11.20 -3.25
N GLU A 349 -31.49 10.79 -2.78
CA GLU A 349 -30.99 11.10 -1.42
C GLU A 349 -30.41 12.53 -1.30
N LEU A 350 -29.71 13.02 -2.33
CA LEU A 350 -29.23 14.42 -2.37
C LEU A 350 -30.35 15.43 -2.64
N ILE A 351 -31.46 14.99 -3.23
CA ILE A 351 -32.62 15.83 -3.61
C ILE A 351 -33.91 15.31 -2.93
N GLY A 352 -33.80 14.58 -1.82
CA GLY A 352 -34.93 13.99 -1.10
C GLY A 352 -35.82 15.01 -0.38
N MET A 353 -36.69 15.67 -1.17
CA MET A 353 -38.09 16.12 -0.99
C MET A 353 -38.53 16.49 0.45
N GLU A 354 -39.08 17.66 0.75
CA GLU A 354 -40.07 18.51 0.04
C GLU A 354 -39.72 20.01 0.01
#